data_AF-A0A819XTT4-F1
#
_entry.id   AF-A0A819XTT4-F1
#
_cell.length_a   1.000
_cell.length_b   1.000
_cell.length_c   1.000
_cell.angle_alpha   90.00
_cell.angle_beta   90.00
_cell.angle_gamma   90.00
#
_symmetry.space_group_name_H-M   'P 1'
#
loop_
_entity.id
_entity.type
_entity.pdbx_description
1 polymer ?
#
loop_
_entity_poly.entity_id
_entity_poly.type
_entity_poly.pdbx_seq_one_letter_code
_entity_poly.pdbx_strand_id
1 'polypeptide(L)'
;MVFCSLIALGTYIFDAYYFMIHAINGTDPGRFEGLISTILIIFVYMQFCIPIRQKSLLTIFFLVLWILHVAGHVGYLVAFIYIGNRYGIVTFALWIFGSTIYTIGLIYYRVILGRYHYIQIRNKHFFHFISQLEIILA
;
A
#
# COMPACT_ATOMS: atom_id res chain seq x y z
N MET A 1 2.39 -6.34 12.89
CA MET A 1 2.03 -6.68 11.50
C MET A 1 0.75 -6.01 11.06
N VAL A 2 -0.43 -6.44 11.56
CA VAL A 2 -1.73 -5.81 11.25
C VAL A 2 -1.70 -4.30 11.46
N PHE A 3 -1.25 -3.86 12.63
CA PHE A 3 -1.14 -2.44 12.98
C PHE A 3 -0.10 -1.68 12.14
N CYS A 4 1.07 -2.29 11.89
CA CYS A 4 2.10 -1.72 11.02
C CYS A 4 1.59 -1.48 9.60
N SER A 5 0.80 -2.41 9.05
CA SER A 5 0.16 -2.24 7.74
C SER A 5 -0.87 -1.11 7.77
N LEU A 6 -1.62 -0.91 8.85
CA LEU A 6 -2.56 0.21 8.92
C LEU A 6 -1.84 1.56 9.00
N ILE A 7 -0.80 1.67 9.85
CA ILE A 7 -0.01 2.90 9.99
C ILE A 7 0.65 3.28 8.67
N ALA A 8 1.33 2.35 8.02
CA ALA A 8 2.05 2.68 6.80
C ALA A 8 1.10 3.01 5.61
N LEU A 9 -0.16 2.55 5.66
CA LEU A 9 -1.19 2.93 4.67
C LEU A 9 -1.73 4.31 5.00
N GLY A 10 -1.88 4.62 6.29
CA GLY A 10 -2.19 5.96 6.75
C GLY A 10 -1.13 6.98 6.31
N THR A 11 0.15 6.65 6.43
CA THR A 11 1.24 7.53 6.00
C THR A 11 1.29 7.65 4.48
N TYR A 12 1.03 6.56 3.75
CA TYR A 12 0.88 6.58 2.28
C TYR A 12 -0.28 7.48 1.83
N ILE A 13 -1.45 7.38 2.46
CA ILE A 13 -2.60 8.24 2.17
C ILE A 13 -2.25 9.70 2.49
N PHE A 14 -1.62 9.95 3.64
CA PHE A 14 -1.21 11.30 4.01
C PHE A 14 -0.28 11.91 2.96
N ASP A 15 0.74 11.17 2.52
CA ASP A 15 1.68 11.62 1.48
C ASP A 15 0.94 11.87 0.13
N ALA A 16 0.04 10.98 -0.27
CA ALA A 16 -0.75 11.12 -1.49
C ALA A 16 -1.60 12.39 -1.53
N TYR A 17 -2.31 12.67 -0.44
CA TYR A 17 -3.17 13.86 -0.35
C TYR A 17 -2.36 15.13 -0.13
N TYR A 18 -1.23 15.05 0.58
CA TYR A 18 -0.30 16.16 0.70
C TYR A 18 0.29 16.55 -0.66
N PHE A 19 0.75 15.57 -1.43
CA PHE A 19 1.21 15.73 -2.81
C PHE A 19 0.13 16.33 -3.70
N MET A 20 -1.11 15.82 -3.61
CA MET A 20 -2.26 16.36 -4.35
C MET A 20 -2.48 17.85 -4.06
N ILE A 21 -2.42 18.27 -2.80
CA ILE A 21 -2.60 19.68 -2.43
C ILE A 21 -1.47 20.55 -3.00
N HIS A 22 -0.22 20.08 -2.95
CA HIS A 22 0.93 20.83 -3.48
C HIS A 22 0.91 20.93 -5.01
N ALA A 23 0.54 19.83 -5.66
CA ALA A 23 0.29 19.77 -7.10
C ALA A 23 -0.79 20.77 -7.54
N ILE A 24 -1.90 20.86 -6.79
CA ILE A 24 -3.00 21.79 -7.09
C ILE A 24 -2.57 23.24 -6.86
N ASN A 25 -1.78 23.50 -5.82
CA ASN A 25 -1.30 24.84 -5.46
C ASN A 25 -0.09 25.31 -6.31
N GLY A 26 0.39 24.50 -7.26
CA GLY A 26 1.46 24.86 -8.19
C GLY A 26 2.87 24.90 -7.57
N THR A 27 3.09 24.22 -6.44
CA THR A 27 4.42 24.06 -5.83
C THR A 27 5.10 22.78 -6.35
N ASP A 28 6.43 22.83 -6.53
CA ASP A 28 7.21 21.74 -7.17
C ASP A 28 7.06 20.40 -6.41
N PRO A 29 6.41 19.37 -7.01
CA PRO A 29 6.09 18.12 -6.31
C PRO A 29 7.23 17.09 -6.28
N GLY A 30 8.36 17.35 -6.96
CA GLY A 30 9.30 16.32 -7.43
C GLY A 30 10.07 15.51 -6.38
N ARG A 31 10.00 15.85 -5.08
CA ARG A 31 10.73 15.12 -4.01
C ARG A 31 9.97 13.93 -3.41
N PHE A 32 8.67 13.79 -3.68
CA PHE A 32 7.82 12.85 -2.94
C PHE A 32 7.59 11.50 -3.64
N GLU A 33 7.97 11.35 -4.91
CA GLU A 33 7.72 10.13 -5.69
C GLU A 33 8.51 8.89 -5.22
N GLY A 34 9.67 9.07 -4.57
CA GLY A 34 10.56 7.98 -4.16
C GLY A 34 10.11 7.18 -2.93
N LEU A 35 9.35 7.79 -2.02
CA LEU A 35 8.84 7.14 -0.79
C LEU A 35 7.80 6.05 -1.12
N ILE A 36 7.06 6.26 -2.20
CA ILE A 36 5.89 5.49 -2.64
C ILE A 36 6.25 4.03 -2.99
N SER A 37 7.30 3.83 -3.79
CA SER A 37 7.65 2.50 -4.30
C SER A 37 8.13 1.53 -3.20
N THR A 38 8.86 2.06 -2.22
CA THR A 38 9.45 1.28 -1.12
C THR A 38 8.38 0.87 -0.11
N ILE A 39 7.44 1.78 0.19
CA ILE A 39 6.31 1.52 1.07
C ILE A 39 5.41 0.43 0.46
N LEU A 40 5.09 0.54 -0.83
CA LEU A 40 4.25 -0.40 -1.59
C LEU A 40 4.76 -1.85 -1.60
N ILE A 41 6.06 -2.07 -1.80
CA ILE A 41 6.63 -3.44 -1.86
C ILE A 41 6.53 -4.13 -0.50
N ILE A 42 6.81 -3.40 0.58
CA ILE A 42 6.72 -3.93 1.94
C ILE A 42 5.27 -4.21 2.30
N PHE A 43 4.34 -3.41 1.78
CA PHE A 43 2.91 -3.60 1.93
C PHE A 43 2.43 -4.93 1.39
N VAL A 44 2.74 -5.23 0.13
CA VAL A 44 2.36 -6.49 -0.51
C VAL A 44 2.87 -7.68 0.31
N TYR A 45 4.10 -7.58 0.82
CA TYR A 45 4.71 -8.62 1.63
C TYR A 45 4.06 -8.76 3.01
N MET A 46 3.76 -7.66 3.71
CA MET A 46 3.09 -7.71 5.01
C MET A 46 1.67 -8.27 4.89
N GLN A 47 0.94 -7.94 3.81
CA GLN A 47 -0.39 -8.51 3.53
C GLN A 47 -0.37 -10.03 3.32
N PHE A 48 0.71 -10.56 2.78
CA PHE A 48 0.86 -11.99 2.63
C PHE A 48 1.20 -12.71 3.95
N CYS A 49 1.81 -12.01 4.92
CA CYS A 49 2.33 -12.62 6.15
C CYS A 49 1.38 -12.58 7.37
N ILE A 50 0.14 -12.09 7.23
CA ILE A 50 -0.75 -11.86 8.38
C ILE A 50 -1.19 -13.18 9.06
N PRO A 51 -1.09 -13.28 10.40
CA PRO A 51 -1.44 -14.48 11.17
C PRO A 51 -2.92 -14.50 11.62
N ILE A 52 -3.87 -14.02 10.81
CA ILE A 52 -5.30 -14.09 11.15
C ILE A 52 -5.85 -15.43 10.65
N ARG A 53 -6.36 -16.25 11.59
CA ARG A 53 -6.94 -17.57 11.28
C ARG A 53 -8.43 -17.50 10.91
N GLN A 54 -9.18 -16.61 11.55
CA GLN A 54 -10.61 -16.48 11.29
C GLN A 54 -10.86 -15.90 9.89
N LYS A 55 -11.58 -16.68 9.06
CA LYS A 55 -11.85 -16.36 7.65
C LYS A 55 -12.60 -15.03 7.47
N SER A 56 -13.60 -14.76 8.30
CA SER A 56 -14.41 -13.54 8.28
C SER A 56 -13.54 -12.31 8.58
N LEU A 57 -12.81 -12.32 9.71
CA LEU A 57 -11.90 -11.24 10.07
C LEU A 57 -10.81 -11.02 9.02
N LEU A 58 -10.26 -12.09 8.45
CA LEU A 58 -9.24 -11.99 7.41
C LEU A 58 -9.78 -11.31 6.13
N THR A 59 -11.00 -11.65 5.73
CA THR A 59 -11.66 -11.05 4.56
C THR A 59 -11.93 -9.57 4.78
N ILE A 60 -12.52 -9.22 5.94
CA ILE A 60 -12.77 -7.82 6.32
C ILE A 60 -11.45 -7.06 6.33
N PHE A 61 -10.39 -7.65 6.89
CA PHE A 61 -9.09 -7.02 6.93
C PHE A 61 -8.50 -6.75 5.54
N PHE A 62 -8.56 -7.71 4.61
CA PHE A 62 -8.11 -7.48 3.23
C PHE A 62 -8.95 -6.44 2.49
N LEU A 63 -10.26 -6.40 2.71
CA LEU A 63 -11.13 -5.37 2.14
C LEU A 63 -10.78 -3.98 2.67
N VAL A 64 -10.58 -3.84 4.00
CA VAL A 64 -10.17 -2.57 4.61
C VAL A 64 -8.83 -2.09 4.03
N LEU A 65 -7.85 -2.99 3.94
CA LEU A 65 -6.55 -2.66 3.38
C LEU A 65 -6.65 -2.25 1.90
N TRP A 66 -7.48 -2.94 1.12
CA TRP A 66 -7.71 -2.60 -0.28
C TRP A 66 -8.36 -1.22 -0.43
N ILE A 67 -9.39 -0.90 0.37
CA ILE A 67 -10.02 0.43 0.36
C ILE A 67 -9.01 1.53 0.68
N LEU A 68 -8.21 1.36 1.73
CA LEU A 68 -7.18 2.32 2.12
C LEU A 68 -6.13 2.50 1.01
N HIS A 69 -5.72 1.39 0.40
CA HIS A 69 -4.75 1.41 -0.69
C HIS A 69 -5.29 2.16 -1.91
N VAL A 70 -6.51 1.85 -2.34
CA VAL A 70 -7.18 2.53 -3.46
C VAL A 70 -7.35 4.02 -3.15
N ALA A 71 -7.71 4.40 -1.92
CA ALA A 71 -7.83 5.80 -1.53
C ALA A 71 -6.52 6.58 -1.73
N GLY A 72 -5.38 6.00 -1.34
CA GLY A 72 -4.06 6.63 -1.58
C GLY A 72 -3.73 6.75 -3.06
N HIS A 73 -3.97 5.69 -3.86
CA HIS A 73 -3.76 5.76 -5.32
C HIS A 73 -4.64 6.79 -6.02
N VAL A 74 -5.89 6.94 -5.57
CA VAL A 74 -6.81 7.96 -6.09
C VAL A 74 -6.28 9.37 -5.82
N GLY A 75 -5.71 9.62 -4.64
CA GLY A 75 -5.07 10.92 -4.31
C GLY A 75 -3.97 11.29 -5.31
N TYR A 76 -3.03 10.37 -5.59
CA TYR A 76 -2.00 10.59 -6.61
C TYR A 76 -2.57 10.71 -8.02
N LEU A 77 -3.56 9.90 -8.37
CA LEU A 77 -4.16 9.93 -9.70
C LEU A 77 -4.79 11.31 -9.98
N VAL A 78 -5.51 11.88 -9.01
CA VAL A 78 -6.06 13.24 -9.09
C VAL A 78 -4.94 14.27 -9.22
N ALA A 79 -3.87 14.15 -8.44
CA ALA A 79 -2.72 15.05 -8.51
C ALA A 79 -2.06 15.04 -9.92
N PHE A 80 -1.83 13.86 -10.49
CA PHE A 80 -1.24 13.73 -11.83
C PHE A 80 -2.17 14.16 -12.95
N ILE A 81 -3.50 14.03 -12.78
CA ILE A 81 -4.48 14.65 -13.69
C ILE A 81 -4.30 16.16 -13.68
N TYR A 82 -4.15 16.77 -12.50
CA TYR A 82 -4.02 18.22 -12.37
C TYR A 82 -2.70 18.75 -12.95
N ILE A 83 -1.60 18.03 -12.76
CA ILE A 83 -0.28 18.35 -13.34
C ILE A 83 -0.25 18.06 -14.87
N GLY A 84 -1.22 17.31 -15.40
CA GLY A 84 -1.24 16.90 -16.81
C GLY A 84 -0.23 15.80 -17.16
N ASN A 85 0.32 15.10 -16.16
CA ASN A 85 1.29 14.02 -16.37
C ASN A 85 0.61 12.70 -16.76
N ARG A 86 0.48 12.46 -18.07
CA ARG A 86 -0.17 11.26 -18.63
C ARG A 86 0.46 9.94 -18.17
N TYR A 87 1.78 9.90 -17.97
CA TYR A 87 2.48 8.69 -17.53
C TYR A 87 2.13 8.32 -16.10
N GLY A 88 2.06 9.32 -15.21
CA GLY A 88 1.63 9.14 -13.82
C GLY A 88 0.20 8.59 -13.75
N ILE A 89 -0.72 9.16 -14.53
CA ILE A 89 -2.13 8.73 -14.59
C ILE A 89 -2.24 7.25 -14.98
N VAL A 90 -1.59 6.84 -16.07
CA VAL A 90 -1.65 5.44 -16.55
C VAL A 90 -1.01 4.49 -15.54
N THR A 91 0.12 4.88 -14.94
CA THR A 91 0.83 4.05 -13.97
C THR A 91 -0.04 3.79 -12.73
N PHE A 92 -0.66 4.82 -12.17
CA PHE A 92 -1.51 4.69 -10.98
C PHE A 92 -2.83 3.97 -11.29
N ALA A 93 -3.40 4.14 -12.49
CA ALA A 93 -4.55 3.36 -12.93
C ALA A 93 -4.23 1.86 -13.03
N LEU A 94 -3.07 1.50 -13.60
CA LEU A 94 -2.60 0.12 -13.66
C LEU A 94 -2.31 -0.44 -12.27
N TRP A 95 -1.80 0.37 -11.34
CA TRP A 95 -1.58 -0.01 -9.95
C TRP A 95 -2.89 -0.30 -9.21
N ILE A 96 -3.92 0.53 -9.39
CA ILE A 96 -5.26 0.28 -8.83
C ILE A 96 -5.79 -1.06 -9.36
N PHE A 97 -5.69 -1.29 -10.67
CA PHE A 97 -6.14 -2.53 -11.30
C PHE A 97 -5.36 -3.75 -10.78
N GLY A 98 -4.04 -3.70 -10.78
CA GLY A 98 -3.17 -4.78 -10.29
C GLY A 98 -3.39 -5.09 -8.81
N SER A 99 -3.56 -4.06 -7.98
CA SER A 99 -3.83 -4.25 -6.55
C SER A 99 -5.20 -4.89 -6.31
N THR A 100 -6.20 -4.57 -7.12
CA THR A 100 -7.53 -5.18 -7.05
C THR A 100 -7.48 -6.67 -7.39
N ILE A 101 -6.79 -7.03 -8.48
CA ILE A 101 -6.58 -8.44 -8.84
C ILE A 101 -5.82 -9.17 -7.74
N TYR A 102 -4.77 -8.55 -7.21
CA TYR A 102 -3.98 -9.13 -6.11
C TYR A 102 -4.83 -9.39 -4.87
N THR A 103 -5.62 -8.43 -4.41
CA THR A 103 -6.51 -8.61 -3.24
C THR A 103 -7.52 -9.71 -3.48
N ILE A 104 -8.15 -9.78 -4.67
CA ILE A 104 -9.09 -10.86 -5.02
C ILE A 104 -8.39 -12.21 -4.97
N GLY A 105 -7.21 -12.34 -5.59
CA GLY A 105 -6.42 -13.57 -5.57
C GLY A 105 -6.01 -13.98 -4.15
N LEU A 106 -5.70 -13.02 -3.29
CA LEU A 106 -5.27 -13.25 -1.92
C LEU A 106 -6.43 -13.68 -1.02
N ILE A 107 -7.61 -13.07 -1.20
CA ILE A 107 -8.87 -13.54 -0.58
C ILE A 107 -9.18 -14.96 -1.05
N TYR A 108 -9.14 -15.22 -2.35
CA TYR A 108 -9.40 -16.55 -2.90
C TYR A 108 -8.45 -17.60 -2.31
N TYR A 109 -7.14 -17.31 -2.30
CA TYR A 109 -6.13 -18.24 -1.83
C TYR A 109 -6.19 -18.50 -0.32
N ARG A 110 -6.38 -17.47 0.51
CA ARG A 110 -6.33 -17.62 1.97
C ARG A 110 -7.68 -17.90 2.61
N VAL A 111 -8.78 -17.39 2.07
CA VAL A 111 -10.12 -17.52 2.65
C VAL A 111 -10.84 -18.75 2.09
N ILE A 112 -10.88 -18.88 0.76
CA ILE A 112 -11.62 -19.96 0.08
C ILE A 112 -10.80 -21.26 0.13
N LEU A 113 -9.57 -21.26 -0.37
CA LEU A 113 -8.70 -22.45 -0.36
C LEU A 113 -8.14 -22.79 1.03
N GLY A 114 -8.19 -21.87 1.99
CA GLY A 114 -7.76 -22.10 3.37
C GLY A 114 -6.26 -22.41 3.53
N ARG A 115 -5.43 -22.03 2.55
CA ARG A 115 -3.99 -22.30 2.58
C ARG A 115 -3.27 -21.22 3.37
N TYR A 116 -2.76 -21.61 4.54
CA TYR A 116 -1.90 -20.78 5.36
C TYR A 116 -0.44 -21.08 5.03
N HIS A 117 0.16 -20.33 4.11
CA HIS A 117 1.62 -20.29 4.03
C HIS A 117 2.12 -19.35 5.12
N TYR A 118 2.64 -19.94 6.19
CA TYR A 118 3.40 -19.23 7.21
C TYR A 118 4.83 -19.15 6.70
N ILE A 119 5.18 -18.04 6.04
CA ILE A 119 6.60 -17.75 5.83
C ILE A 119 7.13 -17.38 7.22
N GLN A 120 7.81 -18.32 7.89
CA GLN A 120 8.58 -17.99 9.08
C GLN A 120 9.56 -16.89 8.70
N ILE A 121 9.33 -15.68 9.19
CA ILE A 121 10.21 -14.54 8.97
C ILE A 121 11.44 -14.78 9.82
N ARG A 122 12.36 -15.56 9.27
CA ARG A 122 13.67 -15.84 9.86
C ARG A 122 14.71 -14.80 9.46
N ASN A 123 14.34 -13.85 8.60
CA ASN A 123 15.23 -12.83 8.05
C ASN A 123 15.31 -11.59 8.96
N LYS A 124 16.39 -11.51 9.74
CA LYS A 124 16.84 -10.28 10.45
C LYS A 124 16.85 -9.05 9.55
N HIS A 125 17.10 -9.23 8.24
CA HIS A 125 17.06 -8.15 7.26
C HIS A 125 15.69 -7.47 7.12
N PHE A 126 14.59 -8.21 7.27
CA PHE A 126 13.25 -7.63 7.14
C PHE A 126 12.92 -6.73 8.35
N PHE A 127 13.35 -7.13 9.55
CA PHE A 127 13.24 -6.30 10.74
C PHE A 127 14.16 -5.07 10.68
N HIS A 128 15.36 -5.21 10.13
CA HIS A 128 16.26 -4.09 9.93
C HIS A 128 15.70 -3.08 8.91
N PHE A 129 15.02 -3.57 7.87
CA PHE A 129 14.37 -2.71 6.87
C PHE A 129 13.13 -2.01 7.43
N ILE A 130 12.30 -2.72 8.22
CA ILE A 130 11.17 -2.10 8.95
C ILE A 130 11.67 -1.08 9.98
N SER A 131 12.74 -1.38 10.71
CA SER A 131 13.39 -0.46 11.66
C SER A 131 13.92 0.80 10.98
N GLN A 132 14.49 0.68 9.79
CA GLN A 132 14.90 1.86 9.02
C GLN A 132 13.71 2.65 8.47
N LEU A 133 12.60 2.00 8.16
CA LEU A 133 11.36 2.70 7.81
C LEU A 133 10.74 3.45 8.98
N GLU A 134 10.83 2.89 10.18
CA GLU A 134 10.40 3.58 11.41
C GLU A 134 11.23 4.85 11.63
N ILE A 135 12.53 4.83 11.31
CA ILE A 135 13.42 6.00 11.35
C ILE A 135 13.14 7.01 10.22
N ILE A 136 12.68 6.54 9.05
CA ILE A 136 12.34 7.42 7.91
C ILE A 136 10.94 8.05 8.08
N LEU A 137 10.06 7.41 8.85
CA LEU A 137 8.68 7.86 9.11
C LEU A 137 8.51 8.64 10.43
N ALA A 138 9.50 8.64 11.33
CA ALA A 138 9.53 9.42 12.58
C ALA A 138 10.25 10.76 12.40
#